data_AF-A0A7C6QAK8-F1
#
_entry.id   AF-A0A7C6QAK8-F1
#
_cell.length_a   1.000
_cell.length_b   1.000
_cell.length_c   1.000
_cell.angle_alpha   90.00
_cell.angle_beta   90.00
_cell.angle_gamma   90.00
#
_symmetry.space_group_name_H-M   'P 1'
#
loop_
_entity.id
_entity.type
_entity.pdbx_description
1 polymer ?
#
loop_
_entity_poly.entity_id
_entity_poly.type
_entity_poly.pdbx_seq_one_letter_code
_entity_poly.pdbx_strand_id
1 'polypeptide(L)'
;ICKIPGPTYMIHGTNGSYVKYGLDVQEATLDGGAVPEGKNWGREPEEIWGTINAEYKGVKIQGKLESEHGDYRDYFINLRDAIWGKAEIAVRPEEARNVMKIIELAFRSSEERRTIDV
;
A
#
# COMPACT_ATOMS: atom_id res chain seq x y z
N ILE A 1 -16.81 7.17 8.65
CA ILE A 1 -15.52 7.88 8.45
C ILE A 1 -15.10 8.44 9.80
N CYS A 2 -13.92 8.08 10.29
CA CYS A 2 -13.42 8.59 11.57
C CYS A 2 -13.17 10.10 11.46
N LYS A 3 -13.56 10.89 12.48
CA LYS A 3 -13.37 12.35 12.47
C LYS A 3 -11.91 12.77 12.64
N ILE A 4 -11.10 11.91 13.25
CA ILE A 4 -9.65 12.06 13.38
C ILE A 4 -9.04 10.78 12.81
N PRO A 5 -8.37 10.84 11.64
CA PRO A 5 -7.78 9.64 11.05
C PRO A 5 -6.67 9.10 11.95
N GLY A 6 -6.67 7.77 12.15
CA GLY A 6 -5.55 7.06 12.74
C GLY A 6 -4.41 6.86 11.73
N PRO A 7 -3.33 6.16 12.12
CA PRO A 7 -2.29 5.76 11.20
C PRO A 7 -2.84 4.84 10.10
N THR A 8 -2.40 5.06 8.87
CA THR A 8 -2.70 4.22 7.70
C THR A 8 -2.03 2.85 7.84
N TYR A 9 -0.79 2.84 8.35
CA TYR A 9 -0.05 1.63 8.67
C TYR A 9 0.50 1.69 10.09
N MET A 10 0.31 0.60 10.82
CA MET A 10 1.04 0.27 12.05
C MET A 10 1.57 -1.14 11.89
N ILE A 11 2.89 -1.27 11.78
CA ILE A 11 3.57 -2.55 11.59
C ILE A 11 4.48 -2.77 12.77
N HIS A 12 4.29 -3.87 13.48
CA HIS A 12 5.08 -4.24 14.65
C HIS A 12 5.73 -5.59 14.41
N GLY A 13 7.05 -5.64 14.58
CA GLY A 13 7.83 -6.86 14.56
C GLY A 13 8.63 -7.01 15.85
N THR A 14 9.32 -8.14 16.02
CA THR A 14 10.15 -8.39 17.21
C THR A 14 11.25 -7.36 17.40
N ASN A 15 11.75 -6.79 16.31
CA ASN A 15 12.92 -5.90 16.31
C ASN A 15 12.57 -4.45 16.01
N GLY A 16 11.30 -4.06 16.01
CA GLY A 16 10.95 -2.67 15.72
C GLY A 16 9.50 -2.44 15.33
N SER A 17 9.22 -1.18 15.02
CA SER A 17 7.91 -0.70 14.61
C SER A 17 8.03 0.34 13.50
N TYR A 18 7.03 0.36 12.62
CA TYR A 18 6.86 1.36 11.57
C TYR A 18 5.43 1.89 11.62
N VAL A 19 5.28 3.21 11.64
CA VAL A 19 3.98 3.89 11.67
C VAL A 19 3.94 4.94 10.57
N LYS A 20 2.94 4.88 9.69
CA LYS A 20 2.72 5.84 8.60
C LYS A 20 1.33 6.44 8.66
N TYR A 21 1.24 7.72 8.36
CA TYR A 21 -0.01 8.46 8.20
C TYR A 21 -0.17 8.92 6.75
N GLY A 22 -1.39 9.31 6.38
CA GLY A 22 -1.70 9.82 5.04
C GLY A 22 -1.87 8.71 3.99
N LEU A 23 -2.31 9.12 2.81
CA LEU A 23 -2.52 8.27 1.64
C LEU A 23 -1.48 8.62 0.57
N ASP A 24 -1.36 7.74 -0.43
CA ASP A 24 -0.60 8.02 -1.65
C ASP A 24 -1.11 9.31 -2.33
N VAL A 25 -0.20 10.07 -2.93
CA VAL A 25 -0.48 11.40 -3.49
C VAL A 25 -0.98 11.38 -4.93
N GLN A 26 -0.86 10.25 -5.65
CA GLN A 26 -1.08 10.17 -7.09
C GLN A 26 -2.53 10.41 -7.48
N GLU A 27 -3.50 9.87 -6.73
CA GLU A 27 -4.93 10.07 -7.03
C GLU A 27 -5.28 11.57 -7.00
N ALA A 28 -4.97 12.26 -5.90
CA ALA A 28 -5.20 13.69 -5.78
C ALA A 28 -4.42 14.52 -6.82
N THR A 29 -3.22 14.06 -7.20
CA THR A 29 -2.39 14.72 -8.22
C THR A 29 -3.00 14.58 -9.62
N LEU A 30 -3.49 13.38 -9.97
CA LEU A 30 -4.19 13.10 -11.22
C LEU A 30 -5.54 13.84 -11.30
N ASP A 31 -6.30 13.89 -10.20
CA ASP A 31 -7.53 14.67 -10.10
C ASP A 31 -7.29 16.17 -10.32
N GLY A 32 -6.11 16.65 -9.93
CA GLY A 32 -5.62 18.00 -10.22
C GLY A 32 -5.23 18.24 -11.69
N GLY A 33 -5.34 17.23 -12.55
CA GLY A 33 -5.03 17.31 -13.99
C GLY A 33 -3.55 17.14 -14.32
N ALA A 34 -2.71 16.72 -13.38
CA ALA A 34 -1.30 16.47 -13.65
C ALA A 34 -1.10 15.22 -14.52
N VAL A 35 -0.06 15.25 -15.34
CA VAL A 35 0.38 14.11 -16.15
C VAL A 35 1.38 13.29 -15.35
N PRO A 36 1.29 11.94 -15.35
CA PRO A 36 2.22 11.09 -14.64
C PRO A 36 3.57 11.03 -15.37
N GLU A 37 4.43 12.03 -15.14
CA GLU A 37 5.73 12.19 -15.79
C GLU A 37 6.81 12.76 -14.86
N GLY A 38 8.07 12.62 -15.29
CA GLY A 38 9.22 13.13 -14.55
C GLY A 38 9.66 12.24 -13.38
N LYS A 39 10.81 12.60 -12.80
CA LYS A 39 11.49 11.82 -11.75
C LYS A 39 10.83 11.94 -10.37
N ASN A 40 10.01 12.97 -10.17
CA ASN A 40 9.35 13.25 -8.89
C ASN A 40 7.89 12.78 -8.87
N TRP A 41 7.42 12.09 -9.91
CA TRP A 41 6.07 11.51 -9.91
C TRP A 41 5.91 10.57 -8.72
N GLY A 42 4.77 10.67 -8.03
CA GLY A 42 4.47 9.84 -6.85
C GLY A 42 5.35 10.08 -5.64
N ARG A 43 6.19 11.12 -5.63
CA ARG A 43 6.99 11.47 -4.47
C ARG A 43 6.09 12.02 -3.37
N GLU A 44 6.08 11.33 -2.23
CA GLU A 44 5.40 11.82 -1.04
C GLU A 44 6.20 12.94 -0.35
N PRO A 45 5.54 13.95 0.22
CA PRO A 45 6.21 14.96 1.04
C PRO A 45 6.55 14.39 2.44
N GLU A 46 7.59 14.92 3.09
CA GLU A 46 8.18 14.36 4.33
C GLU A 46 7.18 14.24 5.50
N GLU A 47 6.15 15.09 5.50
CA GLU A 47 5.11 15.12 6.52
C GLU A 47 4.38 13.77 6.62
N ILE A 48 4.17 13.08 5.48
CA ILE A 48 3.45 11.80 5.42
C ILE A 48 4.38 10.57 5.31
N TRP A 49 5.69 10.79 5.32
CA TRP A 49 6.66 9.70 5.45
C TRP A 49 6.45 8.95 6.77
N GLY A 50 6.71 7.65 6.73
CA GLY A 50 6.58 6.81 7.92
C GLY A 50 7.68 7.06 8.93
N THR A 51 7.36 6.86 10.20
CA THR A 51 8.34 6.86 11.30
C THR A 51 8.73 5.43 11.61
N ILE A 52 10.03 5.16 11.64
CA ILE A 52 10.60 3.86 11.99
C ILE A 52 11.37 3.95 13.31
N ASN A 53 11.27 2.89 14.11
CA ASN A 53 12.17 2.61 15.22
C ASN A 53 12.44 1.11 15.22
N ALA A 54 13.63 0.70 14.77
CA ALA A 54 13.99 -0.69 14.59
C ALA A 54 15.47 -0.95 14.86
N GLU A 55 15.81 -2.23 15.07
CA GLU A 55 17.17 -2.72 15.13
C GLU A 55 17.39 -3.78 14.04
N TYR A 56 18.44 -3.61 13.24
CA TYR A 56 18.83 -4.56 12.21
C TYR A 56 20.32 -4.87 12.32
N LYS A 57 20.65 -6.13 12.60
CA LYS A 57 22.04 -6.62 12.76
C LYS A 57 22.86 -5.76 13.76
N GLY A 58 22.23 -5.36 14.87
CA GLY A 58 22.84 -4.53 15.91
C GLY A 58 22.90 -3.03 15.59
N VAL A 59 22.39 -2.60 14.42
CA VAL A 59 22.30 -1.19 14.04
C VAL A 59 20.90 -0.67 14.38
N LYS A 60 20.84 0.38 15.19
CA LYS A 60 19.58 1.08 15.49
C LYS A 60 19.23 2.05 14.38
N ILE A 61 18.00 1.96 13.89
CA ILE A 61 17.42 2.81 12.85
C ILE A 61 16.23 3.52 13.48
N GLN A 62 16.29 4.84 13.56
CA GLN A 62 15.23 5.65 14.15
C GLN A 62 15.06 6.95 13.37
N GLY A 63 13.82 7.31 13.07
CA GLY A 63 13.49 8.59 12.43
C GLY A 63 12.41 8.45 11.37
N LYS A 64 12.33 9.46 10.49
CA LYS A 64 11.49 9.42 9.30
C LYS A 64 12.18 8.58 8.22
N LEU A 65 11.41 7.73 7.56
CA LEU A 65 11.84 6.92 6.43
C LEU A 65 11.19 7.46 5.16
N GLU A 66 12.01 7.95 4.23
CA GLU A 66 11.54 8.42 2.92
C GLU A 66 10.72 7.33 2.23
N SER A 67 9.52 7.71 1.77
CA SER A 67 8.66 6.79 1.04
C SER A 67 9.22 6.59 -0.37
N GLU A 68 9.21 5.35 -0.84
CA GLU A 68 9.38 5.05 -2.25
C GLU A 68 8.32 5.81 -3.08
N HIS A 69 8.69 6.21 -4.29
CA HIS A 69 7.75 6.88 -5.18
C HIS A 69 6.68 5.89 -5.65
N GLY A 70 5.41 6.25 -5.44
CA GLY A 70 4.30 5.49 -6.01
C GLY A 70 4.25 5.63 -7.54
N ASP A 71 3.95 4.54 -8.24
CA ASP A 71 3.80 4.61 -9.70
C ASP A 71 2.73 3.67 -10.24
N TYR A 72 1.52 4.20 -10.44
CA TYR A 72 0.42 3.43 -11.03
C TYR A 72 0.67 3.03 -12.50
N ARG A 73 1.65 3.65 -13.18
CA ARG A 73 2.01 3.26 -14.56
C ARG A 73 2.62 1.86 -14.60
N ASP A 74 3.27 1.42 -13.51
CA ASP A 74 3.90 0.10 -13.43
C ASP A 74 2.90 -1.03 -13.68
N TYR A 75 1.65 -0.87 -13.23
CA TYR A 75 0.59 -1.82 -13.52
C TYR A 75 0.31 -1.94 -15.03
N PHE A 76 0.21 -0.81 -15.74
CA PHE A 76 -0.05 -0.81 -17.18
C PHE A 76 1.16 -1.26 -18.00
N ILE A 77 2.37 -0.93 -17.56
CA ILE A 77 3.62 -1.43 -18.14
C ILE A 77 3.67 -2.94 -18.05
N ASN A 78 3.39 -3.51 -16.87
CA ASN A 78 3.31 -4.94 -16.68
C ASN A 78 2.20 -5.57 -17.53
N LEU A 79 1.00 -4.99 -17.55
CA LEU A 79 -0.13 -5.50 -18.34
C LEU A 79 0.21 -5.58 -19.83
N ARG A 80 0.82 -4.53 -20.38
CA ARG A 80 1.32 -4.49 -21.76
C ARG A 80 2.31 -5.63 -22.02
N ASP A 81 3.29 -5.80 -21.13
CA ASP A 81 4.33 -6.81 -21.29
C ASP A 81 3.78 -8.24 -21.14
N ALA A 82 2.79 -8.45 -20.28
CA ALA A 82 2.07 -9.70 -20.14
C ALA A 82 1.25 -10.05 -21.39
N ILE A 83 0.54 -9.07 -21.98
CA ILE A 83 -0.18 -9.24 -23.26
C ILE A 83 0.78 -9.66 -24.38
N TRP A 84 2.01 -9.14 -24.37
CA TRP A 84 3.06 -9.50 -25.32
C TRP A 84 3.85 -10.76 -24.96
N GLY A 85 3.51 -11.45 -23.87
CA GLY A 85 4.22 -12.66 -23.43
C GLY A 85 5.66 -12.41 -22.96
N LYS A 86 5.99 -11.18 -22.55
CA LYS A 86 7.34 -10.79 -22.06
C LYS A 86 7.47 -10.85 -20.55
N ALA A 87 6.35 -10.87 -19.83
CA ALA A 87 6.30 -10.93 -18.38
C ALA A 87 5.08 -11.74 -17.92
N GLU A 88 5.09 -12.20 -16.67
CA GLU A 88 3.87 -12.67 -16.02
C GLU A 88 3.04 -11.46 -15.56
N ILE A 89 1.71 -11.63 -15.53
CA ILE A 89 0.81 -10.58 -15.01
C ILE A 89 1.06 -10.38 -13.51
N ALA A 90 1.26 -9.13 -13.10
CA ALA A 90 1.61 -8.77 -11.73
C ALA A 90 0.46 -8.97 -10.74
N VAL A 91 -0.78 -8.89 -11.22
CA VAL A 91 -1.98 -9.16 -10.44
C VAL A 91 -2.75 -10.28 -11.11
N ARG A 92 -2.75 -11.46 -10.50
CA ARG A 92 -3.40 -12.65 -11.07
C ARG A 92 -4.89 -12.67 -10.77
N PRO A 93 -5.74 -13.22 -11.66
CA PRO A 93 -7.18 -13.35 -11.41
C PRO A 93 -7.50 -14.08 -10.10
N GLU A 94 -6.70 -15.07 -9.71
CA GLU A 94 -6.87 -15.83 -8.47
C GLU A 94 -6.65 -14.97 -7.23
N GLU A 95 -5.78 -13.96 -7.29
CA GLU A 95 -5.53 -13.03 -6.19
C GLU A 95 -6.73 -12.10 -5.99
N ALA A 96 -7.30 -11.57 -7.07
CA ALA A 96 -8.55 -10.81 -7.03
C ALA A 96 -9.70 -11.65 -6.48
N ARG A 97 -9.81 -12.92 -6.90
CA ARG A 97 -10.78 -13.87 -6.33
C ARG A 97 -10.60 -14.07 -4.83
N ASN A 98 -9.36 -14.20 -4.36
CA ASN A 98 -9.08 -14.36 -2.94
C ASN A 98 -9.47 -13.12 -2.13
N VAL A 99 -9.28 -11.91 -2.68
CA VAL A 99 -9.79 -10.67 -2.06
C VAL A 99 -11.32 -10.71 -1.93
N MET A 100 -12.04 -11.09 -2.99
CA MET A 100 -13.50 -11.26 -2.94
C MET A 100 -13.93 -12.26 -1.86
N LYS A 101 -13.25 -13.41 -1.76
CA LYS A 101 -13.51 -14.41 -0.70
C LYS A 101 -13.40 -13.79 0.70
N ILE A 102 -12.36 -13.00 0.97
CA ILE A 102 -12.19 -12.34 2.28
C ILE A 102 -13.31 -11.32 2.55
N ILE A 103 -13.73 -10.56 1.54
CA ILE A 103 -14.85 -9.60 1.65
C ILE A 103 -16.16 -10.34 2.00
N GLU A 104 -16.46 -11.45 1.32
CA GLU A 104 -17.64 -12.28 1.60
C GLU A 104 -17.60 -12.87 3.03
N LEU A 105 -16.44 -13.37 3.46
CA LEU A 105 -16.25 -13.88 4.82
C LEU A 105 -16.43 -12.77 5.87
N ALA A 106 -15.99 -11.53 5.58
CA ALA A 106 -16.18 -10.39 6.46
C ALA A 106 -17.68 -10.01 6.59
N PHE A 107 -18.43 -10.00 5.49
CA PHE A 107 -19.89 -9.79 5.53
C PHE A 107 -20.58 -10.87 6.37
N ARG A 108 -20.25 -12.13 6.12
CA ARG A 108 -20.79 -13.26 6.88
C ARG A 108 -20.44 -13.19 8.37
N SER A 109 -19.19 -12.83 8.70
CA SER A 109 -18.74 -12.65 10.08
C SER A 109 -19.55 -11.56 10.80
N SER A 110 -19.82 -10.45 10.11
CA SER A 110 -20.64 -9.36 10.65
C SER A 110 -22.09 -9.77 10.89
N GLU A 111 -22.68 -10.53 9.97
CA GLU A 111 -24.07 -11.04 10.08
C GLU A 111 -24.20 -12.05 11.22
N GLU A 112 -23.30 -13.03 11.28
CA GLU A 112 -23.33 -14.11 12.26
C GLU A 112 -22.71 -13.73 13.63
N ARG A 113 -22.08 -12.55 13.72
CA ARG A 113 -21.38 -12.04 14.91
C ARG A 113 -20.36 -13.02 15.50
N ARG A 114 -19.65 -13.73 14.64
CA ARG A 114 -18.61 -14.68 15.02
C ARG A 114 -17.47 -14.70 14.01
N THR A 115 -16.33 -15.21 14.43
CA THR A 115 -15.23 -15.52 13.51
C THR A 115 -15.64 -16.64 12.54
N ILE A 116 -15.24 -16.50 11.27
CA ILE A 116 -15.42 -17.49 10.22
C ILE A 116 -14.04 -18.02 9.83
N ASP A 117 -13.88 -19.34 9.82
CA ASP A 117 -12.64 -19.99 9.38
C ASP A 117 -12.45 -19.83 7.86
N VAL A 118 -11.18 -19.72 7.43
CA VAL A 118 -10.77 -19.42 6.05
C VAL A 118 -10.40 -20.66 5.26
#